data_AF-A0AAX0PWV5-F1
#
_entry.id   AF-A0AAX0PWV5-F1
#
_cell.length_a   1.000
_cell.length_b   1.000
_cell.length_c   1.000
_cell.angle_alpha   90.00
_cell.angle_beta   90.00
_cell.angle_gamma   90.00
#
_symmetry.space_group_name_H-M   'P 1'
#
loop_
_entity.id
_entity.type
_entity.pdbx_description
1 polymer ?
#
loop_
_entity_poly.entity_id
_entity_poly.type
_entity_poly.pdbx_seq_one_letter_code
_entity_poly.pdbx_strand_id
1 'polypeptide(L)' 'MSYRKDLENARNYEDCQKAYDKECARRYKIFLKKEGEDRAFTHMVAIDFSIWFDAQMRLRELKIYDEDIISRY' A
#
# COMPACT_ATOMS: atom_id res chain seq x y z
N MET A 1 12.75 6.07 -5.63
CA MET A 1 11.39 6.35 -6.13
C MET A 1 10.45 6.45 -4.94
N SER A 2 9.51 7.39 -4.97
CA SER A 2 8.53 7.61 -3.88
C SER A 2 7.30 6.75 -4.14
N TYR A 3 6.74 6.14 -3.10
CA TYR A 3 5.53 5.30 -3.17
C TYR A 3 4.38 5.96 -3.96
N ARG A 4 4.16 7.26 -3.72
CA ARG A 4 3.15 8.05 -4.44
C ARG A 4 3.37 8.05 -5.96
N LYS A 5 4.62 8.19 -6.42
CA LYS A 5 4.95 8.14 -7.85
C LYS A 5 4.76 6.74 -8.43
N ASP A 6 5.03 5.71 -7.63
CA ASP A 6 4.81 4.33 -8.06
C ASP A 6 3.30 4.07 -8.28
N LEU A 7 2.43 4.59 -7.41
CA LEU A 7 0.97 4.53 -7.58
C LEU A 7 0.46 5.39 -8.76
N GLU A 8 0.95 6.62 -8.93
CA GLU A 8 0.57 7.49 -10.05
C GLU A 8 0.85 6.82 -11.41
N ASN A 9 1.93 6.04 -11.50
CA ASN A 9 2.32 5.31 -12.71
C ASN A 9 1.62 3.95 -12.87
N ALA A 10 0.97 3.44 -11.82
CA ALA A 10 0.30 2.15 -11.87
C ALA A 10 -0.91 2.18 -12.81
N ARG A 11 -1.07 1.11 -13.60
CA ARG A 11 -2.13 0.99 -14.62
C ARG A 11 -3.03 -0.22 -14.43
N ASN A 12 -2.65 -1.15 -13.57
CA ASN A 12 -3.36 -2.40 -13.34
C ASN A 12 -3.21 -2.85 -11.88
N TYR A 13 -3.84 -3.98 -11.56
CA TYR A 13 -3.75 -4.62 -10.25
C TYR A 13 -2.31 -4.93 -9.82
N GLU A 14 -1.53 -5.56 -10.72
CA GLU A 14 -0.16 -5.94 -10.42
C GLU A 14 0.74 -4.76 -10.10
N ASP A 15 0.60 -3.64 -10.82
CA ASP A 15 1.39 -2.43 -10.57
C ASP A 15 1.10 -1.86 -9.19
N CYS A 16 -0.19 -1.83 -8.79
CA CYS A 16 -0.59 -1.35 -7.47
C CYS A 16 -0.10 -2.29 -6.35
N GLN A 17 -0.19 -3.60 -6.57
CA GLN A 17 0.32 -4.60 -5.62
C GLN A 17 1.85 -4.48 -5.46
N LYS A 18 2.59 -4.36 -6.58
CA LYS A 18 4.05 -4.15 -6.56
C LYS A 18 4.43 -2.87 -5.84
N ALA A 19 3.68 -1.77 -6.03
CA ALA A 19 3.93 -0.52 -5.33
C ALA A 19 3.70 -0.66 -3.81
N TYR A 20 2.63 -1.33 -3.41
CA TYR A 20 2.31 -1.66 -2.01
C TYR A 20 3.43 -2.50 -1.37
N ASP A 21 3.78 -3.65 -1.96
CA ASP A 21 4.77 -4.58 -1.40
C ASP A 21 6.14 -3.91 -1.23
N LYS A 22 6.52 -3.10 -2.22
CA LYS A 22 7.76 -2.32 -2.20
C LYS A 22 7.79 -1.30 -1.06
N GLU A 23 6.69 -0.59 -0.82
CA GLU A 23 6.61 0.39 0.27
C GLU A 23 6.61 -0.31 1.65
N CYS A 24 5.89 -1.42 1.79
CA CYS A 24 5.91 -2.24 3.00
C CYS A 24 7.32 -2.73 3.32
N ALA A 25 8.01 -3.31 2.34
CA ALA A 25 9.39 -3.77 2.50
C ALA A 25 10.35 -2.61 2.87
N ARG A 26 10.17 -1.44 2.23
CA ARG A 26 10.99 -0.25 2.51
C ARG A 26 10.81 0.22 3.95
N ARG A 27 9.57 0.36 4.41
CA ARG A 27 9.26 0.81 5.78
C ARG A 27 9.71 -0.21 6.82
N TYR A 28 9.45 -1.49 6.59
CA TYR A 28 9.90 -2.55 7.49
C TYR A 28 11.42 -2.51 7.68
N LYS A 29 12.19 -2.40 6.58
CA LYS A 29 13.66 -2.29 6.67
C LYS A 29 14.13 -1.07 7.46
N ILE A 30 13.40 0.05 7.39
CA ILE A 30 13.71 1.26 8.16
C ILE A 30 13.46 1.02 9.66
N PHE A 31 12.31 0.46 10.03
CA PHE A 31 12.00 0.19 11.44
C PHE A 31 12.89 -0.89 12.02
N LEU A 32 13.14 -1.96 11.27
CA LEU A 32 14.03 -3.06 11.69
C LEU A 32 15.41 -2.53 12.07
N LYS A 33 15.96 -1.61 11.26
CA LYS A 33 17.26 -0.98 11.53
C LYS A 33 17.25 -0.07 12.77
N LYS A 34 16.12 0.56 13.08
CA LYS A 34 16.03 1.57 14.15
C LYS A 34 15.65 0.98 15.50
N GLU A 35 14.78 -0.03 15.51
CA GLU A 35 14.00 -0.42 16.68
C GLU A 35 14.02 -1.92 16.97
N GLY A 36 14.60 -2.73 16.07
CA GLY A 36 14.56 -4.20 16.16
C GLY A 36 13.28 -4.81 15.58
N GLU A 37 13.25 -6.14 15.53
CA GLU A 37 12.24 -6.92 14.80
C GLU A 37 10.83 -6.76 15.39
N ASP A 38 10.64 -6.98 16.69
CA ASP A 38 9.32 -6.95 17.34
C ASP A 38 8.61 -5.59 17.19
N ARG A 39 9.37 -4.50 17.34
CA ARG A 39 8.85 -3.14 17.16
C ARG A 39 8.58 -2.86 15.69
N ALA A 40 9.47 -3.27 14.79
CA ALA A 40 9.26 -3.10 13.36
C ALA A 40 8.00 -3.82 12.87
N PHE A 41 7.73 -5.03 13.37
CA PHE A 41 6.50 -5.75 13.10
C PHE A 41 5.27 -4.98 13.58
N THR A 42 5.27 -4.53 14.83
CA THR A 42 4.14 -3.77 15.41
C THR A 42 3.86 -2.48 14.64
N HIS A 43 4.91 -1.75 14.27
CA HIS A 43 4.80 -0.55 13.45
C HIS A 43 4.24 -0.85 12.06
N MET A 44 4.69 -1.94 11.43
CA MET A 44 4.16 -2.35 10.13
C MET A 44 2.67 -2.72 10.20
N VAL A 45 2.24 -3.47 11.22
CA VAL A 45 0.81 -3.79 11.42
C VAL A 45 -0.04 -2.52 11.56
N ALA A 46 0.47 -1.50 12.27
CA ALA A 46 -0.25 -0.24 12.47
C ALA A 46 -0.40 0.60 11.18
N ILE A 47 0.54 0.52 10.25
CA ILE A 47 0.56 1.37 9.05
C ILE A 47 0.20 0.64 7.75
N ASP A 48 0.24 -0.69 7.77
CA ASP A 48 -0.09 -1.58 6.63
C ASP A 48 -1.39 -1.14 5.97
N PHE A 49 -2.46 -1.03 6.77
CA PHE A 49 -3.78 -0.65 6.26
C PHE A 49 -3.76 0.65 5.46
N SER A 50 -2.99 1.66 5.90
CA SER A 50 -2.90 2.93 5.17
C SER A 50 -2.21 2.76 3.82
N ILE A 51 -1.17 1.94 3.73
CA ILE A 51 -0.45 1.67 2.47
C ILE A 51 -1.35 0.83 1.57
N TRP A 52 -2.01 -0.19 2.11
CA TRP A 52 -2.97 -0.99 1.35
C TRP A 52 -4.10 -0.12 0.80
N PHE A 53 -4.67 0.76 1.62
CA PHE A 53 -5.79 1.64 1.24
C PHE A 53 -5.41 2.59 0.09
N ASP A 54 -4.22 3.18 0.12
CA ASP A 54 -3.72 4.01 -0.99
C ASP A 54 -3.67 3.23 -2.32
N ALA A 55 -3.22 1.98 -2.29
CA ALA A 55 -3.24 1.11 -3.47
C ALA A 55 -4.68 0.78 -3.93
N GLN A 56 -5.61 0.53 -3.00
CA GLN A 56 -7.03 0.30 -3.33
C GLN A 56 -7.69 1.52 -3.98
N MET A 57 -7.40 2.73 -3.47
CA MET A 57 -7.90 3.97 -4.05
C MET A 57 -7.41 4.15 -5.48
N ARG A 58 -6.15 3.79 -5.75
CA ARG A 58 -5.62 3.81 -7.12
C ARG A 58 -6.33 2.81 -8.04
N LEU A 59 -6.58 1.59 -7.57
CA LEU A 59 -7.34 0.59 -8.34
C LEU A 59 -8.76 1.05 -8.66
N ARG A 60 -9.38 1.78 -7.74
CA ARG A 60 -10.67 2.42 -7.95
C ARG A 60 -10.63 3.52 -9.00
N GLU A 61 -9.60 4.38 -8.98
CA GLU A 61 -9.40 5.40 -10.03
C GLU A 61 -9.22 4.77 -11.42
N LEU A 62 -8.59 3.60 -11.47
CA LEU A 62 -8.40 2.82 -12.70
C LEU A 62 -9.66 2.05 -13.14
N LYS A 63 -10.77 2.13 -12.39
CA LYS A 63 -12.02 1.39 -12.64
C LYS A 63 -11.81 -0.12 -12.77
N ILE A 64 -10.86 -0.68 -12.01
CA ILE A 64 -10.55 -2.13 -12.02
C ILE A 64 -11.54 -2.90 -11.15
N TYR A 65 -11.99 -2.28 -10.06
CA TYR A 65 -13.20 -2.73 -9.39
C TYR A 65 -14.36 -2.15 -10.19
N ASP A 66 -15.19 -3.04 -10.76
CA ASP A 66 -16.44 -2.66 -11.40
C ASP A 66 -17.21 -1.66 -10.52
N GLU A 67 -17.99 -0.79 -11.14
CA GLU A 67 -18.90 0.16 -10.49
C GLU A 67 -19.84 -0.57 -9.52
N ASP A 68 -19.42 -0.84 -8.27
CA ASP A 68 -20.29 -1.12 -7.10
C ASP A 68 -19.50 -1.62 -5.88
N ILE A 69 -18.79 -0.72 -5.19
CA ILE A 69 -18.58 -0.87 -3.73
C ILE A 69 -18.79 0.48 -3.04
N ILE A 70 -19.83 1.24 -3.44
CA ILE A 70 -20.33 2.35 -2.64
C ILE A 70 -21.84 2.23 -2.45
N SER A 71 -22.19 2.06 -1.17
CA SER A 71 -23.44 2.50 -0.54
C SER A 71 -24.70 1.64 -0.75
N ARG A 72 -24.71 0.47 -0.11
CA ARG A 72 -25.96 -0.08 0.48
C ARG A 72 -25.78 -0.31 1.97
N TYR A 73 -25.56 0.76 2.72
CA TYR A 73 -25.80 0.81 4.17
C TYR A 73 -26.29 2.21 4.52
#